data_AF-A0A7W4IWH5-F1
#
_entry.id   AF-A0A7W4IWH5-F1
#
_cell.length_a   1.000
_cell.length_b   1.000
_cell.length_c   1.000
_cell.angle_alpha   90.00
_cell.angle_beta   90.00
_cell.angle_gamma   90.00
#
_symmetry.space_group_name_H-M   'P 1'
#
loop_
_entity.id
_entity.type
_entity.pdbx_description
1 polymer ?
#
loop_
_entity_poly.entity_id
_entity_poly.type
_entity_poly.pdbx_seq_one_letter_code
_entity_poly.pdbx_strand_id
1 'polypeptide(L)' 'MTASFVHEGAINGEIFQAYVEQVVMPTLSPGDIVVLDNLSTHKIPSARKAIELAGAQIWIGKYFINRFCKSTTKIC' A
#
# COMPACT_ATOMS: atom_id res chain seq x y z
N MET A 1 -19.33 -5.20 4.70
CA MET A 1 -17.92 -4.81 4.50
C MET A 1 -17.07 -5.70 5.38
N THR A 2 -16.02 -6.31 4.82
CA THR A 2 -15.09 -7.19 5.54
C THR A 2 -13.73 -6.51 5.63
N ALA A 3 -13.10 -6.51 6.81
CA ALA A 3 -11.73 -6.02 6.96
C ALA A 3 -10.76 -7.02 6.31
N SER A 4 -9.79 -6.52 5.54
CA SER A 4 -8.72 -7.33 4.95
C SER A 4 -7.64 -7.71 5.97
N PHE A 5 -7.49 -6.92 7.04
CA PHE A 5 -6.53 -7.16 8.13
C PHE A 5 -7.02 -6.47 9.41
N VAL A 6 -6.88 -7.12 10.56
CA VAL A 6 -7.21 -6.57 11.88
C VAL A 6 -6.05 -6.86 12.82
N HIS A 7 -5.60 -5.84 13.53
CA HIS A 7 -4.56 -5.94 14.55
C HIS A 7 -5.01 -5.16 15.79
N GLU A 8 -4.77 -5.75 16.97
CA GLU A 8 -5.06 -5.11 18.25
C GLU A 8 -3.92 -4.17 18.65
N GLY A 9 -4.21 -2.87 18.71
CA GLY A 9 -3.25 -1.83 19.11
C GLY A 9 -2.78 -0.94 17.96
N ALA A 10 -1.76 -0.12 18.24
CA ALA A 10 -1.25 0.84 17.28
C ALA A 10 -0.38 0.17 16.20
N ILE A 11 -0.65 0.48 14.93
CA ILE A 11 0.19 0.05 13.81
C ILE A 11 1.53 0.79 13.86
N ASN A 12 2.61 0.02 13.89
CA ASN A 12 3.97 0.53 13.73
C ASN A 12 4.52 0.12 12.34
N GLY A 13 5.79 0.44 12.09
CA GLY A 13 6.40 0.15 10.80
C GLY A 13 6.49 -1.36 10.49
N GLU A 14 6.87 -2.18 11.46
CA GLU A 14 7.01 -3.63 11.26
C GLU A 14 5.68 -4.29 10.93
N ILE A 15 4.61 -3.89 11.63
CA ILE A 15 3.25 -4.40 11.36
C ILE A 15 2.78 -3.96 9.98
N PHE A 16 3.04 -2.69 9.60
CA PHE A 16 2.71 -2.22 8.26
C PHE A 16 3.46 -2.98 7.17
N GLN A 17 4.75 -3.27 7.37
CA GLN A 17 5.52 -4.08 6.43
C GLN A 17 4.91 -5.48 6.27
N ALA A 18 4.57 -6.14 7.39
CA ALA A 18 3.92 -7.45 7.35
C ALA A 18 2.58 -7.41 6.61
N TYR A 19 1.77 -6.37 6.82
CA TYR A 19 0.53 -6.15 6.08
C TYR A 19 0.77 -6.03 4.56
N VAL A 20 1.78 -5.25 4.15
CA VAL A 20 2.13 -5.11 2.73
C VAL A 20 2.54 -6.46 2.13
N GLU A 21 3.43 -7.19 2.79
CA GLU A 21 3.97 -8.46 2.28
C GLU A 21 2.91 -9.57 2.24
N GLN A 22 2.03 -9.65 3.24
CA GLN A 22 1.11 -10.77 3.40
C GLN A 22 -0.27 -10.53 2.82
N VAL A 23 -0.72 -9.27 2.76
CA VAL A 23 -2.09 -8.93 2.37
C VAL A 23 -2.13 -8.16 1.06
N VAL A 24 -1.26 -7.17 0.89
CA VAL A 24 -1.28 -6.31 -0.31
C VAL A 24 -0.63 -7.01 -1.49
N MET A 25 0.63 -7.45 -1.33
CA MET A 25 1.46 -8.04 -2.37
C MET A 25 0.78 -9.20 -3.13
N PRO A 26 0.11 -10.17 -2.48
CA PRO A 26 -0.56 -11.26 -3.21
C PRO A 26 -1.71 -10.81 -4.12
N THR A 27 -2.17 -9.56 -3.96
CA THR A 27 -3.28 -9.00 -4.73
C THR A 27 -2.84 -8.03 -5.83
N LEU A 28 -1.53 -7.76 -5.93
CA LEU A 28 -0.98 -6.82 -6.89
C LEU A 28 -0.74 -7.48 -8.26
N SER A 29 -1.04 -6.72 -9.29
CA SER A 29 -0.61 -6.98 -10.67
C SER A 29 0.32 -5.86 -11.16
N PRO A 30 1.23 -6.14 -12.10
CA PRO A 30 2.03 -5.09 -12.73
C PRO A 30 1.14 -3.99 -13.30
N GLY A 31 1.48 -2.73 -13.01
CA GLY A 31 0.69 -1.55 -13.40
C GLY A 31 -0.34 -1.10 -12.37
N ASP A 32 -0.58 -1.86 -11.30
CA ASP A 32 -1.44 -1.45 -10.19
C ASP A 32 -0.86 -0.22 -9.47
N ILE A 33 -1.75 0.53 -8.82
CA ILE A 33 -1.38 1.68 -7.99
C ILE A 33 -1.76 1.40 -6.54
N VAL A 34 -0.78 1.43 -5.66
CA VAL A 34 -0.96 1.41 -4.22
C VAL A 34 -1.00 2.85 -3.71
N VAL A 35 -2.13 3.25 -3.16
CA VAL A 35 -2.30 4.56 -2.52
C VAL A 35 -2.09 4.39 -1.02
N LEU A 36 -1.15 5.15 -0.48
CA LEU A 36 -0.82 5.15 0.94
C LEU A 36 -1.18 6.49 1.58
N ASP A 37 -1.70 6.43 2.79
CA ASP A 37 -1.78 7.62 3.64
C ASP A 37 -0.39 8.23 3.93
N ASN A 38 -0.37 9.53 4.23
CA ASN A 38 0.86 10.29 4.47
C ASN A 38 1.40 10.13 5.90
N LEU A 39 1.38 8.91 6.43
CA LEU A 39 1.96 8.57 7.73
C LEU A 39 3.43 8.15 7.58
N SER A 40 4.24 8.42 8.60
CA SER A 40 5.66 8.00 8.60
C SER A 40 5.81 6.48 8.57
N THR A 41 4.89 5.75 9.22
CA THR A 41 4.81 4.29 9.20
C THR A 41 4.57 3.71 7.81
N HIS A 42 4.03 4.48 6.87
CA HIS A 42 3.80 4.03 5.49
C HIS A 42 5.01 4.27 4.57
N LYS A 43 6.05 4.95 5.06
CA LYS A 43 7.24 5.35 4.28
C LYS A 43 8.44 4.45 4.54
N ILE A 44 8.20 3.16 4.76
CA ILE A 44 9.26 2.19 5.04
C ILE A 44 9.91 1.75 3.72
N PRO A 45 11.24 1.80 3.61
CA PRO A 45 11.94 1.41 2.38
C PRO A 45 11.66 -0.04 1.93
N SER A 46 11.51 -0.97 2.86
CA SER A 46 11.22 -2.38 2.58
C SER A 46 9.84 -2.56 1.92
N ALA A 47 8.80 -1.98 2.50
CA ALA A 47 7.45 -2.00 1.95
C ALA A 47 7.39 -1.36 0.55
N ARG A 48 8.10 -0.23 0.36
CA ARG A 48 8.23 0.40 -0.96
C ARG A 48 8.83 -0.55 -1.98
N LYS A 49 9.97 -1.15 -1.64
CA LYS A 49 10.70 -2.06 -2.52
C LYS A 49 9.85 -3.28 -2.90
N ALA A 50 9.10 -3.83 -1.96
CA ALA A 50 8.22 -4.97 -2.22
C ALA A 50 7.16 -4.62 -3.30
N ILE A 51 6.45 -3.50 -3.12
CA ILE A 51 5.41 -3.06 -4.07
C ILE A 51 6.01 -2.76 -5.46
N GLU A 52 7.16 -2.10 -5.51
CA GLU A 52 7.84 -1.80 -6.78
C GLU A 52 8.33 -3.07 -7.49
N LEU A 53 8.77 -4.10 -6.75
CA LEU A 53 9.13 -5.41 -7.30
C LEU A 53 7.93 -6.17 -7.90
N ALA A 54 6.71 -5.90 -7.42
CA ALA A 54 5.48 -6.41 -8.05
C ALA A 54 5.12 -5.68 -9.35
N GLY A 55 5.90 -4.67 -9.76
CA GLY A 55 5.61 -3.83 -10.93
C GLY A 55 4.50 -2.81 -10.67
N ALA A 56 4.15 -2.56 -9.41
CA ALA A 56 3.15 -1.59 -9.00
C ALA A 56 3.78 -0.23 -8.64
N GLN A 57 2.96 0.81 -8.64
CA GLN A 57 3.37 2.18 -8.31
C GLN A 57 2.85 2.58 -6.92
N ILE A 58 3.59 3.45 -6.22
CA ILE A 58 3.15 3.99 -4.92
C ILE A 58 2.82 5.46 -5.04
N TRP A 59 1.60 5.83 -4.64
CA TRP A 59 1.15 7.21 -4.54
C TRP A 59 0.86 7.55 -3.08
N ILE A 60 1.50 8.59 -2.56
CA ILE A 60 1.22 9.09 -1.20
C ILE A 60 0.27 10.27 -1.32
N GLY A 61 -0.70 10.39 -0.41
CA GLY A 61 -1.89 11.27 -0.46
C GLY A 61 -1.76 12.73 -0.95
N LYS A 62 -0.55 13.28 -1.12
CA LYS A 62 -0.34 14.55 -1.84
C LYS A 62 -0.62 14.46 -3.35
N TYR A 63 -0.57 13.27 -3.93
CA TYR A 63 -0.72 13.04 -5.38
C TYR A 63 -2.12 12.54 -5.79
N PHE A 64 -3.06 12.46 -4.84
CA PHE A 64 -4.34 11.75 -4.98
C PHE A 64 -5.37 12.43 -5.91
N ILE A 65 -5.31 13.75 -6.10
CA ILE A 65 -6.47 14.50 -6.61
C ILE A 65 -6.70 14.52 -8.13
N ASN A 66 -5.74 14.12 -8.99
CA ASN A 66 -5.84 14.44 -10.44
C ASN A 66 -5.67 13.28 -11.46
N ARG A 67 -5.64 11.98 -11.10
CA ARG A 67 -5.35 10.89 -12.09
C ARG A 67 -6.22 9.62 -12.03
N PHE A 68 -7.50 9.73 -11.68
CA PHE A 68 -8.35 8.56 -11.35
C PHE A 68 -8.84 7.63 -12.48
N CYS A 69 -8.45 7.79 -13.75
CA CYS A 69 -9.24 7.20 -14.83
C CYS A 69 -8.77 5.85 -15.42
N LYS A 70 -7.59 5.28 -15.09
CA LYS A 70 -7.05 4.17 -15.92
C LYS A 70 -6.39 2.94 -15.25
N SER A 71 -6.34 2.80 -13.92
CA SER A 71 -5.65 1.65 -13.27
C SER A 71 -6.40 1.12 -12.06
N THR A 72 -6.23 -0.17 -11.75
CA THR A 72 -6.71 -0.79 -10.51
C THR A 72 -5.97 -0.19 -9.32
N THR A 73 -6.73 0.39 -8.39
CA THR A 73 -6.20 1.07 -7.20
C THR A 73 -6.38 0.18 -5.97
N LYS A 74 -5.30 -0.08 -5.22
CA LYS A 74 -5.32 -0.69 -3.89
C LYS A 74 -5.02 0.38 -2.86
N ILE A 75 -5.91 0.57 -1.89
CA ILE A 75 -5.76 1.59 -0.84
C ILE A 75 -5.28 0.90 0.43
N CYS A 76 -4.23 1.45 1.04
CA CYS A 76 -3.71 1.02 2.34
C CYS A 76 -3.64 2.20 3.31
#